data_AF-A0A7C1A9P8-F1
#
_entry.id   AF-A0A7C1A9P8-F1
#
_cell.length_a   1.000
_cell.length_b   1.000
_cell.length_c   1.000
_cell.angle_alpha   90.00
_cell.angle_beta   90.00
_cell.angle_gamma   90.00
#
_symmetry.space_group_name_H-M   'P 1'
#
loop_
_entity.id
_entity.type
_entity.pdbx_description
1 polymer ?
#
loop_
_entity_poly.entity_id
_entity_poly.type
_entity_poly.pdbx_seq_one_letter_code
_entity_poly.pdbx_strand_id
1 'polypeptide(L)' 'MIKILIFDLDGTLIDSAEDIANAVNHAIVPAGMAPLSTEKIVSMVGHGIKTLIGGLVPPEHYEG' A
#
# COMPACT_ATOMS: atom_id res chain seq x y z
N MET A 1 -30.72 15.36 11.71
CA MET A 1 -30.22 15.87 10.42
C MET A 1 -28.71 15.81 10.45
N ILE A 2 -28.08 15.06 9.53
CA ILE A 2 -26.61 14.97 9.45
C ILE A 2 -26.09 16.25 8.81
N LYS A 3 -25.04 16.85 9.39
CA LYS A 3 -24.49 18.14 8.96
C LYS A 3 -23.15 18.02 8.22
N ILE A 4 -22.46 16.89 8.34
CA ILE A 4 -21.19 16.65 7.66
C ILE A 4 -20.99 15.14 7.42
N LEU A 5 -20.30 14.83 6.33
CA LEU A 5 -19.84 13.49 5.99
C LEU A 5 -18.37 13.60 5.61
N ILE A 6 -17.55 12.71 6.17
CA ILE A 6 -16.13 12.58 5.85
C ILE A 6 -15.97 11.23 5.17
N PHE A 7 -15.32 11.23 4.03
CA PHE A 7 -15.03 10.04 3.26
C PHE A 7 -13.54 9.77 3.29
N ASP A 8 -13.19 8.50 3.37
CA ASP A 8 -11.85 8.06 3.02
C ASP A 8 -11.64 8.25 1.50
N LEU A 9 -10.38 8.26 1.05
CA LEU A 9 -10.04 8.46 -0.36
C LEU A 9 -9.94 7.13 -1.08
N ASP A 10 -8.95 6.33 -0.70
CA ASP A 10 -8.57 5.09 -1.38
C ASP A 10 -9.61 3.99 -1.13
N GLY A 11 -10.13 3.39 -2.20
CA GLY A 11 -11.16 2.36 -2.11
C GLY A 11 -12.54 2.89 -1.68
N THR A 12 -12.70 4.20 -1.47
CA THR A 12 -13.98 4.84 -1.17
C THR A 12 -14.39 5.83 -2.26
N LEU A 13 -13.59 6.87 -2.51
CA LEU A 13 -13.86 7.84 -3.57
C LEU A 13 -13.14 7.50 -4.87
N ILE A 14 -12.01 6.79 -4.78
CA ILE A 14 -11.16 6.42 -5.92
C ILE A 14 -10.84 4.93 -5.85
N ASP A 15 -10.96 4.24 -6.98
CA ASP A 15 -10.41 2.88 -7.14
C ASP A 15 -8.91 2.97 -7.48
N SER A 16 -8.10 3.12 -6.43
CA SER A 16 -6.64 3.32 -6.54
C SER A 16 -5.84 2.01 -6.41
N ALA A 17 -6.50 0.85 -6.44
CA ALA A 17 -5.90 -0.45 -6.16
C ALA A 17 -4.70 -0.77 -7.07
N GLU A 18 -4.87 -0.65 -8.39
CA GLU A 18 -3.81 -0.95 -9.36
C GLU A 18 -2.65 0.06 -9.28
N ASP A 19 -2.96 1.34 -9.12
CA ASP A 19 -1.95 2.39 -9.04
C ASP A 19 -1.05 2.21 -7.81
N ILE A 20 -1.66 1.89 -6.66
CA ILE A 20 -0.92 1.57 -5.44
C ILE A 20 -0.06 0.31 -5.66
N ALA A 21 -0.62 -0.73 -6.27
CA ALA A 21 0.11 -1.96 -6.54
C ALA A 21 1.33 -1.72 -7.45
N ASN A 22 1.16 -0.92 -8.51
CA ASN A 22 2.22 -0.54 -9.42
C ASN A 22 3.33 0.24 -8.71
N ALA A 23 2.97 1.23 -7.88
CA ALA A 23 3.92 2.03 -7.12
C ALA A 23 4.75 1.20 -6.13
N VAL A 24 4.10 0.26 -5.43
CA VAL A 24 4.76 -0.65 -4.48
C VAL A 24 5.71 -1.60 -5.22
N ASN A 25 5.25 -2.24 -6.28
CA ASN A 25 6.10 -3.13 -7.08
C ASN A 25 7.29 -2.39 -7.70
N HIS A 26 7.08 -1.16 -8.17
CA HIS A 26 8.16 -0.30 -8.65
C HIS A 26 9.21 -0.01 -7.55
N ALA A 27 8.80 0.12 -6.29
CA ALA A 27 9.72 0.38 -5.18
C ALA A 27 10.49 -0.87 -4.73
N ILE A 28 9.85 -2.05 -4.69
CA ILE A 28 10.45 -3.27 -4.11
C ILE A 28 11.28 -4.09 -5.11
N VAL A 29 10.90 -4.10 -6.39
CA VAL A 29 11.60 -4.91 -7.41
C VAL A 29 13.07 -4.53 -7.56
N PRO A 30 13.48 -3.24 -7.59
CA PRO A 30 14.90 -2.86 -7.65
C PRO A 30 15.71 -3.31 -6.43
N ALA A 31 15.07 -3.56 -5.29
CA ALA A 31 15.70 -4.09 -4.09
C ALA A 31 15.80 -5.64 -4.09
N GLY A 32 15.49 -6.29 -5.21
CA GLY A 32 15.60 -7.75 -5.37
C GLY A 32 14.40 -8.54 -4.83
N MET A 33 13.34 -7.87 -4.40
CA MET A 33 12.11 -8.52 -3.95
C MET A 33 11.25 -8.96 -5.14
N ALA A 34 10.53 -10.06 -4.98
CA ALA A 34 9.55 -10.50 -5.97
C ALA A 34 8.36 -9.54 -6.00
N PRO A 35 7.79 -9.24 -7.19
CA PRO A 35 6.58 -8.45 -7.27
C PRO A 35 5.41 -9.18 -6.61
N LEU A 36 4.51 -8.41 -6.01
CA LEU A 36 3.31 -8.90 -5.35
C LEU A 36 2.07 -8.66 -6.21
N SER A 37 1.03 -9.47 -5.98
CA SER A 37 -0.27 -9.25 -6.60
C SER A 37 -0.96 -8.01 -6.02
N THR A 38 -1.83 -7.40 -6.82
CA THR A 38 -2.67 -6.28 -6.41
C THR A 38 -3.48 -6.63 -5.17
N GLU A 39 -4.08 -7.82 -5.11
CA GLU A 39 -4.88 -8.26 -3.96
C GLU A 39 -4.05 -8.32 -2.68
N LYS A 40 -2.81 -8.82 -2.78
CA LYS A 40 -1.89 -8.88 -1.65
C LYS A 40 -1.55 -7.48 -1.15
N ILE A 41 -1.25 -6.55 -2.05
CA ILE A 41 -0.91 -5.16 -1.72
C ILE A 41 -2.13 -4.44 -1.12
N VAL A 42 -3.29 -4.55 -1.75
CA VAL A 42 -4.56 -3.95 -1.28
C VAL A 42 -4.94 -4.44 0.11
N SER A 43 -4.70 -5.73 0.44
CA SER A 43 -4.94 -6.25 1.79
C SER A 43 -4.10 -5.59 2.89
N MET A 44 -3.03 -4.89 2.50
CA MET A 44 -2.09 -4.21 3.39
C MET A 44 -2.30 -2.67 3.40
N VAL A 45 -3.12 -2.14 2.49
CA VAL A 45 -3.50 -0.71 2.45
C VAL A 45 -4.41 -0.37 3.66
N GLY A 46 -4.37 0.88 4.12
CA GLY A 46 -5.15 1.37 5.27
C GLY A 46 -4.43 1.30 6.63
N HIS A 47 -3.35 0.53 6.76
CA HIS A 47 -2.53 0.44 7.97
C HIS A 47 -1.28 1.36 7.96
N GLY A 48 -1.16 2.22 6.93
CA GLY A 48 -0.05 3.13 6.72
C GLY A 48 1.16 2.48 6.01
N ILE A 49 1.91 3.32 5.28
CA ILE A 49 2.99 2.85 4.38
C ILE A 49 4.17 2.21 5.12
N LYS A 50 4.45 2.60 6.38
CA LYS A 50 5.49 1.98 7.20
C LYS A 50 5.17 0.52 7.52
N THR A 51 3.91 0.22 7.81
CA THR A 51 3.43 -1.15 8.04
C THR A 51 3.52 -1.98 6.76
N LEU A 52 3.18 -1.37 5.62
CA LEU A 52 3.30 -1.98 4.31
C LEU A 52 4.76 -2.35 4.01
N ILE A 53 5.67 -1.38 4.05
CA ILE A 53 7.08 -1.59 3.71
C ILE A 53 7.77 -2.51 4.72
N GLY A 54 7.54 -2.33 6.02
CA GLY A 54 8.13 -3.18 7.06
C GLY A 54 7.67 -4.64 7.01
N GLY A 55 6.51 -4.93 6.40
CA GLY A 55 6.05 -6.31 6.16
C GLY A 55 6.61 -6.94 4.88
N LEU A 56 7.21 -6.15 3.99
CA LEU A 56 7.71 -6.59 2.69
C LEU A 56 9.24 -6.65 2.65
N VAL A 57 9.90 -5.72 3.33
CA VAL A 57 11.34 -5.56 3.32
C VAL A 57 11.94 -6.36 4.48
N PRO A 58 12.94 -7.24 4.21
CA PRO A 58 13.68 -7.90 5.27
C PRO A 58 14.27 -6.89 6.27
N PRO A 59 14.35 -7.22 7.58
CA PRO A 59 14.83 -6.29 8.61
C PRO A 59 16.19 -5.65 8.30
N GLU A 60 17.07 -6.38 7.62
CA GLU A 60 18.39 -5.93 7.16
C GLU A 60 18.36 -4.80 6.11
N HIS A 61 17.19 -4.54 5.51
CA HIS A 61 16.98 -3.52 4.49
C HIS A 61 15.99 -2.43 4.93
N TYR A 62 15.51 -2.45 6.18
CA TYR A 62 14.52 -1.50 6.71
C TYR A 62 15.14 -0.54 7.73
N GLU A 63 15.49 0.67 7.30
CA GLU A 63 15.88 1.79 8.16
C GLU A 63 14.62 2.60 8.54
N GLY A 64 13.88 2.14 9.57
CA GLY A 64 12.59 2.72 9.97
C GLY A 64 12.64 4.09 10.64
#